data_AF-A0A1W1C8K9-F1
#
_entry.id   AF-A0A1W1C8K9-F1
#
_cell.length_a   1.000
_cell.length_b   1.000
_cell.length_c   1.000
_cell.angle_alpha   90.00
_cell.angle_beta   90.00
_cell.angle_gamma   90.00
#
_symmetry.space_group_name_H-M   'P 1'
#
loop_
_entity.id
_entity.type
_entity.pdbx_description
1 polymer ?
#
loop_
_entity_poly.entity_id
_entity_poly.type
_entity_poly.pdbx_seq_one_letter_code
_entity_poly.pdbx_strand_id
1 'polypeptide(L)' 'MYPAYRFAISTDAHNAAFLHYMKYGVYQARQGWLEKEDVINTLSLRELKKVFQR' A
#
# COMPACT_ATOMS: atom_id res chain seq x y z
N MET A 1 7.26 -3.30 22.54
CA MET A 1 7.49 -2.86 21.14
C MET A 1 6.36 -3.45 20.32
N TYR A 2 5.46 -2.62 19.80
CA TYR A 2 4.29 -3.10 19.03
C TYR A 2 4.75 -3.73 17.71
N PRO A 3 4.09 -4.79 17.21
CA PRO A 3 4.36 -5.30 15.89
C PRO A 3 4.15 -4.17 14.87
N ALA A 4 5.11 -3.98 13.96
CA ALA A 4 5.00 -2.99 12.90
C ALA A 4 3.81 -3.36 12.00
N TYR A 5 2.73 -2.60 12.09
CA TYR A 5 1.60 -2.72 11.17
C TYR A 5 2.02 -2.17 9.81
N ARG A 6 1.66 -2.88 8.74
CA ARG A 6 1.91 -2.45 7.36
C ARG A 6 0.58 -2.18 6.66
N PHE A 7 0.53 -1.12 5.88
CA PHE A 7 -0.64 -0.65 5.15
C PHE A 7 -0.58 -1.06 3.68
N ALA A 8 -1.75 -1.35 3.12
CA ALA A 8 -1.93 -1.53 1.68
C ALA A 8 -2.84 -0.41 1.15
N ILE A 9 -2.41 0.23 0.07
CA ILE A 9 -3.21 1.21 -0.66
C ILE A 9 -3.89 0.49 -1.83
N SER A 10 -5.21 0.63 -1.94
CA SER A 10 -6.03 0.01 -2.98
C SER A 10 -7.06 1.00 -3.51
N THR A 11 -7.48 0.82 -4.76
CA THR A 11 -8.55 1.59 -5.41
C THR A 11 -9.90 0.89 -5.40
N ASP A 12 -9.96 -0.38 -4.97
CA ASP A 12 -11.14 -1.25 -5.10
C ASP A 12 -11.76 -1.22 -6.52
N ALA A 13 -10.87 -1.30 -7.51
CA ALA A 13 -11.24 -1.11 -8.91
C ALA A 13 -12.06 -2.30 -9.44
N HIS A 14 -13.26 -2.02 -9.95
CA HIS A 14 -14.12 -2.99 -10.65
C HIS A 14 -13.96 -2.93 -12.18
N ASN A 15 -13.12 -2.02 -12.67
CA ASN A 15 -12.67 -1.94 -14.06
C ASN A 15 -11.29 -1.27 -14.14
N ALA A 16 -10.59 -1.42 -15.27
CA ALA A 16 -9.23 -0.91 -15.45
C ALA A 16 -9.14 0.62 -15.35
N ALA A 17 -10.20 1.34 -15.75
CA ALA A 17 -10.19 2.79 -15.66
C ALA A 17 -10.01 3.23 -14.20
N PHE A 18 -10.65 2.58 -13.22
CA PHE A 18 -10.62 2.99 -11.81
C PHE A 18 -9.24 2.89 -11.14
N LEU A 19 -8.24 2.25 -11.77
CA LEU A 19 -6.86 2.22 -11.27
C LEU A 19 -6.23 3.62 -11.18
N HIS A 20 -6.72 4.60 -11.97
CA HIS A 20 -6.25 5.99 -11.90
C HIS A 20 -6.53 6.68 -10.56
N TYR A 21 -7.40 6.11 -9.72
CA TYR A 21 -7.69 6.61 -8.37
C TYR A 21 -6.59 6.32 -7.33
N MET A 22 -5.55 5.55 -7.68
CA MET A 22 -4.44 5.21 -6.75
C MET A 22 -3.79 6.45 -6.13
N LYS A 23 -3.73 7.56 -6.88
CA LYS A 23 -3.21 8.85 -6.39
C LYS A 23 -3.92 9.35 -5.13
N TYR A 24 -5.22 9.09 -4.98
CA TYR A 24 -5.99 9.51 -3.81
C TYR A 24 -5.60 8.68 -2.58
N GLY A 25 -5.34 7.39 -2.75
CA GLY A 25 -4.80 6.55 -1.68
C GLY A 25 -3.42 7.02 -1.20
N VAL A 26 -2.54 7.45 -2.12
CA VAL A 26 -1.25 8.07 -1.77
C VAL A 26 -1.43 9.39 -1.01
N TYR A 27 -2.39 10.23 -1.41
CA TYR A 27 -2.68 11.46 -0.68
C TYR A 27 -3.17 11.19 0.75
N GLN A 28 -4.04 10.19 0.93
CA GLN A 28 -4.49 9.78 2.25
C GLN A 28 -3.34 9.24 3.12
N ALA A 29 -2.44 8.44 2.55
CA ALA A 29 -1.26 7.94 3.25
C ALA A 29 -0.36 9.10 3.76
N ARG A 30 -0.17 10.14 2.94
CA ARG A 30 0.57 11.35 3.33
C ARG A 30 -0.11 12.12 4.47
N GLN A 31 -1.44 12.25 4.42
CA GLN A 31 -2.19 12.90 5.50
C GLN A 31 -2.12 12.09 6.81
N GLY A 32 -2.02 10.77 6.71
CA GLY A 32 -1.80 9.86 7.85
C GLY A 32 -0.34 9.73 8.30
N TRP A 33 0.57 10.56 7.77
CA TRP A 33 2.01 10.55 8.07
C TRP A 33 2.68 9.19 7.87
N LEU A 34 2.18 8.38 6.94
CA LEU A 34 2.81 7.11 6.58
C LEU A 34 4.10 7.36 5.79
N GLU A 35 5.15 6.67 6.19
CA GLU A 35 6.41 6.62 5.46
C GLU A 35 6.40 5.47 4.44
N LYS A 36 7.45 5.40 3.61
CA LYS A 36 7.54 4.40 2.54
C LYS A 36 7.54 2.97 3.13
N GLU A 37 8.20 2.82 4.27
CA GLU A 37 8.41 1.57 5.00
C GLU A 37 7.10 1.03 5.61
N ASP A 38 6.12 1.91 5.83
CA ASP A 38 4.80 1.56 6.34
C ASP A 38 3.88 0.97 5.26
N VAL A 39 4.17 1.20 3.96
CA VAL A 39 3.26 0.90 2.85
C VAL A 39 3.80 -0.22 1.95
N ILE A 40 3.09 -1.36 1.89
CA ILE A 40 3.54 -2.54 1.14
C ILE A 40 3.61 -2.33 -0.38
N ASN A 41 2.87 -1.36 -0.92
CA ASN A 41 2.86 -1.03 -2.35
C ASN A 41 4.21 -0.47 -2.86
N THR A 42 5.12 -0.09 -1.95
CA THR A 42 6.44 0.45 -2.29
C THR A 42 7.50 -0.64 -2.43
N LEU A 43 7.18 -1.87 -2.01
CA LEU A 43 8.06 -3.02 -2.06
C LEU A 43 8.21 -3.53 -3.50
N SER A 44 9.37 -4.10 -3.81
CA SER A 44 9.51 -4.90 -5.03
C SER A 44 8.59 -6.13 -4.99
N LEU A 45 8.25 -6.70 -6.14
CA LEU A 45 7.44 -7.91 -6.21
C LEU A 45 8.05 -9.08 -5.39
N ARG A 46 9.38 -9.18 -5.33
CA ARG A 46 10.09 -10.21 -4.56
C ARG A 46 9.89 -10.02 -3.06
N GLU A 47 9.98 -8.77 -2.58
CA GLU A 47 9.77 -8.43 -1.16
C GLU A 47 8.30 -8.58 -0.77
N LEU A 48 7.38 -8.10 -1.61
CA LEU A 48 5.94 -8.23 -1.39
C LEU A 48 5.50 -9.69 -1.25
N LYS A 49 6.03 -10.60 -2.07
CA LYS A 49 5.74 -12.04 -1.96
C LYS A 49 6.12 -12.61 -0.59
N LYS A 50 7.21 -12.14 0.03
CA LYS A 50 7.61 -12.58 1.38
C LYS A 50 6.63 -12.11 2.46
N VAL A 51 5.93 -10.99 2.25
CA VAL A 51 4.91 -10.49 3.20
C VAL A 51 3.72 -11.44 3.31
N PHE A 52 3.38 -12.14 2.22
CA PHE A 52 2.25 -13.07 2.17
C PHE A 52 2.63 -14.54 2.40
N GLN A 53 3.92 -14.85 2.49
CA GLN A 53 4.41 -16.18 2.83
C GLN A 53 4.39 -16.32 4.35
N ARG A 54 3.47 -17.15 4.86
CA ARG A 54 3.45 -17.61 6.25
C ARG A 54 4.36 -18.81 6.42
#